data_AF-A0A3E3E1R9-F1
#
_entry.id   AF-A0A3E3E1R9-F1
#
_cell.length_a   1.000
_cell.length_b   1.000
_cell.length_c   1.000
_cell.angle_alpha   90.00
_cell.angle_beta   90.00
_cell.angle_gamma   90.00
#
_symmetry.space_group_name_H-M   'P 1'
#
loop_
_entity.id
_entity.type
_entity.pdbx_description
1 polymer ?
#
loop_
_entity_poly.entity_id
_entity_poly.type
_entity_poly.pdbx_seq_one_letter_code
_entity_poly.pdbx_strand_id
1 'polypeptide(L)'
;MESVLLDKIRKLNEILKLTATEVVSFDALTEELSNILNVNVYVSENDGTILAYSTSDRFKCGLTYSSHEETHFPDNFNNKLLSYNDTVENEYDESPICTFGDQGPCVYKDRYLTIVPINGLGERMGTLLFSKYGGKFNDDEIILCEYSAAIVVMELLRYVQDQRKKNDADVAAAKMALSTLSYSEVEAVRMIFKEVKDEGLVVASKIATEAQITRSVVSNALRKLESAGIIETRSLGMKGTYIKILNQELRSQLNI
;
A
#
# COMPACT_ATOMS: atom_id res chain seq x y z
N MET A 1 -29.72 -14.09 -28.77
CA MET A 1 -29.73 -13.26 -27.55
C MET A 1 -28.44 -13.59 -26.83
N GLU A 2 -27.52 -12.64 -26.78
CA GLU A 2 -26.20 -12.88 -26.19
C GLU A 2 -26.37 -13.21 -24.71
N SER A 3 -25.63 -14.20 -24.20
CA SER A 3 -25.73 -14.57 -22.78
C SER A 3 -25.23 -13.41 -21.93
N VAL A 4 -26.03 -12.97 -20.95
CA VAL A 4 -25.70 -11.85 -20.04
C VAL A 4 -24.32 -12.06 -19.38
N LEU A 5 -23.94 -13.31 -19.11
CA LEU A 5 -22.62 -13.66 -18.60
C LEU A 5 -21.50 -13.40 -19.62
N LEU A 6 -21.70 -13.75 -20.89
CA LEU A 6 -20.70 -13.56 -21.94
C LEU A 6 -20.37 -12.09 -22.14
N ASP A 7 -21.37 -11.21 -22.07
CA ASP A 7 -21.16 -9.77 -22.16
C ASP A 7 -20.34 -9.23 -20.98
N LYS A 8 -20.59 -9.72 -19.77
CA LYS A 8 -19.80 -9.37 -18.59
C LYS A 8 -18.36 -9.88 -18.70
N ILE A 9 -18.16 -11.12 -19.16
CA ILE A 9 -16.82 -11.68 -19.42
C ILE A 9 -16.07 -10.84 -20.46
N ARG A 10 -16.73 -10.39 -21.53
CA ARG A 10 -16.10 -9.52 -22.55
C ARG A 10 -15.67 -8.18 -21.97
N LYS A 11 -16.49 -7.56 -21.12
CA LYS A 11 -16.10 -6.33 -20.40
C LYS A 11 -14.87 -6.56 -19.52
N LEU A 12 -14.84 -7.65 -18.75
CA LEU A 12 -13.66 -8.02 -17.95
C LEU A 12 -12.42 -8.26 -18.82
N ASN A 13 -12.57 -8.84 -20.01
CA ASN A 13 -11.46 -8.99 -20.95
C ASN A 13 -10.92 -7.66 -21.48
N GLU A 14 -11.77 -6.65 -21.68
CA GLU A 14 -11.29 -5.31 -22.06
C GLU A 14 -10.45 -4.70 -20.93
N ILE A 15 -10.85 -4.87 -19.67
CA ILE A 15 -10.04 -4.46 -18.51
C ILE A 15 -8.69 -5.20 -18.52
N LEU A 16 -8.70 -6.51 -18.74
CA LEU A 16 -7.48 -7.32 -18.82
C LEU A 16 -6.53 -6.87 -19.94
N LYS A 17 -7.05 -6.43 -21.09
CA LYS A 17 -6.21 -5.90 -22.17
C LYS A 17 -5.55 -4.58 -21.76
N LEU A 18 -6.30 -3.70 -21.10
CA LEU A 18 -5.79 -2.43 -20.60
C LEU A 18 -4.71 -2.65 -19.54
N THR A 19 -4.91 -3.58 -18.60
CA THR A 19 -3.91 -3.94 -17.61
C THR A 19 -2.66 -4.52 -18.26
N ALA A 20 -2.77 -5.25 -19.38
CA ALA A 20 -1.60 -5.78 -20.07
C ALA A 20 -0.74 -4.70 -20.77
N THR A 21 -1.31 -3.58 -21.20
CA THR A 21 -0.62 -2.54 -21.98
C THR A 21 -0.29 -1.27 -21.20
N GLU A 22 -1.05 -0.97 -20.15
CA GLU A 22 -0.96 0.26 -19.38
C GLU A 22 -0.87 -0.04 -17.88
N VAL A 23 -0.51 0.96 -17.06
CA VAL A 23 -0.64 0.86 -15.60
C VAL A 23 -2.08 1.23 -15.27
N VAL A 24 -2.88 0.25 -14.86
CA VAL A 24 -4.26 0.48 -14.42
C VAL A 24 -4.23 0.62 -12.90
N SER A 25 -4.80 1.69 -12.36
CA SER A 25 -4.93 1.82 -10.91
C SER A 25 -5.91 0.78 -10.36
N PHE A 26 -5.64 0.28 -9.15
CA PHE A 26 -6.58 -0.61 -8.46
C PHE A 26 -7.95 0.04 -8.25
N ASP A 27 -8.02 1.37 -8.14
CA ASP A 27 -9.28 2.12 -8.05
C ASP A 27 -10.14 1.91 -9.30
N ALA A 28 -9.56 2.12 -10.49
CA ALA A 28 -10.29 1.93 -11.75
C ALA A 28 -10.71 0.47 -11.95
N LEU A 29 -9.84 -0.47 -11.56
CA LEU A 29 -10.15 -1.89 -11.61
C LEU A 29 -11.33 -2.25 -10.70
N THR A 30 -11.29 -1.84 -9.43
CA THR A 30 -12.36 -2.16 -8.46
C THR A 30 -13.68 -1.47 -8.83
N GLU A 31 -13.64 -0.26 -9.39
CA GLU A 31 -14.82 0.43 -9.92
C GLU A 31 -15.49 -0.34 -11.06
N GLU A 32 -14.73 -0.78 -12.06
CA GLU A 32 -15.27 -1.56 -13.15
C GLU A 32 -15.81 -2.93 -12.68
N LEU A 33 -15.10 -3.61 -11.78
CA LEU A 33 -15.59 -4.87 -11.18
C LEU A 33 -16.91 -4.65 -10.43
N SER A 34 -16.99 -3.60 -9.63
CA SER A 34 -18.20 -3.19 -8.89
C SER A 34 -19.37 -2.92 -9.84
N ASN A 35 -19.13 -2.21 -10.95
CA ASN A 35 -20.14 -1.91 -11.96
C ASN A 35 -20.64 -3.15 -12.71
N ILE A 36 -19.74 -4.08 -13.06
CA ILE A 36 -20.08 -5.31 -13.79
C ILE A 36 -20.90 -6.26 -12.91
N LEU A 37 -20.53 -6.40 -11.64
CA LEU A 37 -21.15 -7.32 -10.68
C LEU A 37 -22.30 -6.69 -9.89
N ASN A 38 -22.39 -5.36 -9.82
CA ASN A 38 -23.30 -4.59 -8.96
C ASN A 38 -23.13 -4.89 -7.46
N VAL A 39 -21.90 -5.09 -7.00
CA VAL A 39 -21.55 -5.42 -5.61
C VAL A 39 -20.40 -4.55 -5.13
N ASN A 40 -20.14 -4.52 -3.82
CA ASN A 40 -18.95 -3.86 -3.31
C ASN A 40 -17.73 -4.77 -3.49
N VAL A 41 -16.60 -4.20 -3.90
CA VAL A 41 -15.36 -4.91 -4.22
C VAL A 41 -14.22 -4.30 -3.42
N TYR A 42 -13.35 -5.14 -2.85
CA TYR A 42 -12.18 -4.72 -2.09
C TYR A 42 -10.98 -5.59 -2.49
N VAL A 43 -9.82 -4.96 -2.70
CA VAL A 43 -8.54 -5.62 -2.90
C VAL A 43 -7.65 -5.30 -1.70
N SER A 44 -7.18 -6.32 -0.99
CA SER A 44 -6.30 -6.12 0.16
C SER A 44 -5.01 -6.94 0.08
N GLU A 45 -3.96 -6.44 0.72
CA GLU A 45 -2.73 -7.19 1.00
C GLU A 45 -2.95 -8.15 2.18
N ASN A 46 -1.92 -8.95 2.48
CA ASN A 46 -1.96 -9.92 3.57
C ASN A 46 -1.95 -9.28 4.97
N ASP A 47 -1.40 -8.09 5.13
CA ASP A 47 -1.42 -7.39 6.41
C ASP A 47 -2.81 -6.84 6.76
N GLY A 48 -3.67 -6.67 5.74
CA GLY A 48 -5.02 -6.13 5.87
C GLY A 48 -5.18 -4.74 5.25
N THR A 49 -4.11 -4.17 4.71
CA THR A 49 -4.12 -2.92 3.96
C THR A 49 -5.00 -3.08 2.72
N ILE A 50 -6.02 -2.24 2.60
CA ILE A 50 -6.92 -2.22 1.44
C ILE A 50 -6.28 -1.32 0.38
N LEU A 51 -5.81 -1.93 -0.71
CA LEU A 51 -5.16 -1.23 -1.82
C LEU A 51 -6.15 -0.40 -2.63
N ALA A 52 -7.37 -0.91 -2.80
CA ALA A 52 -8.49 -0.18 -3.38
C ALA A 52 -9.80 -0.85 -3.02
N TYR A 53 -10.87 -0.08 -3.14
CA TYR A 53 -12.22 -0.59 -3.06
C TYR A 53 -13.16 0.26 -3.90
N SER A 54 -14.28 -0.34 -4.29
CA SER A 54 -15.40 0.37 -4.88
C SER A 54 -16.71 -0.17 -4.33
N THR A 55 -17.67 0.72 -4.14
CA THR A 55 -19.00 0.35 -3.66
C THR A 55 -20.04 0.59 -4.73
N SER A 56 -20.96 -0.36 -4.84
CA SER A 56 -22.08 -0.27 -5.77
C SER A 56 -23.01 0.85 -5.31
N ASP A 57 -23.60 1.57 -6.26
CA ASP A 57 -24.63 2.60 -6.01
C ASP A 57 -25.79 2.08 -5.16
N ARG A 58 -26.03 0.76 -5.18
CA ARG A 58 -27.06 0.09 -4.38
C ARG A 58 -26.73 0.04 -2.89
N PHE A 59 -25.46 0.13 -2.53
CA PHE A 59 -24.94 -0.19 -1.20
C PHE A 59 -24.08 0.95 -0.62
N LYS A 60 -24.50 2.20 -0.85
CA LYS A 60 -23.81 3.42 -0.38
C LYS A 60 -24.13 3.75 1.08
N CYS A 61 -23.10 3.90 1.91
CA CYS A 61 -23.25 4.38 3.29
C CYS A 61 -22.38 5.62 3.55
N GLY A 62 -22.63 6.35 4.65
CA GLY A 62 -21.90 7.59 4.98
C GLY A 62 -20.37 7.42 5.04
N LEU A 63 -19.89 6.23 5.38
CA LEU A 63 -18.46 5.90 5.49
C LEU A 63 -17.80 5.63 4.14
N THR A 64 -18.59 5.31 3.11
CA THR A 64 -18.08 5.17 1.73
C THR A 64 -17.81 6.52 1.05
N TYR A 65 -18.18 7.64 1.70
CA TYR A 65 -17.94 9.00 1.20
C TYR A 65 -16.69 9.66 1.81
N SER A 66 -16.17 9.16 2.93
CA SER A 66 -14.94 9.67 3.51
C SER A 66 -13.75 8.99 2.87
N SER A 67 -13.02 9.74 2.03
CA SER A 67 -11.70 9.33 1.55
C SER A 67 -10.78 9.17 2.77
N HIS A 68 -10.65 7.94 3.24
CA HIS A 68 -9.64 7.61 4.24
C HIS A 68 -8.34 7.38 3.49
N GLU A 69 -7.29 8.12 3.84
CA GLU A 69 -5.98 8.08 3.17
C GLU A 69 -5.35 6.68 3.23
N GLU A 70 -5.70 5.88 4.25
CA GLU A 70 -5.39 4.45 4.34
C GLU A 70 -6.57 3.72 5.00
N THR A 71 -7.19 2.78 4.28
CA THR A 71 -8.23 1.90 4.84
C THR A 71 -7.63 0.53 5.11
N HIS A 72 -7.83 0.02 6.32
CA HIS A 72 -7.33 -1.29 6.73
C HIS A 72 -8.49 -2.14 7.24
N PHE A 73 -8.48 -3.44 6.94
CA PHE A 73 -9.45 -4.36 7.56
C PHE A 73 -9.13 -4.56 9.05
N PRO A 74 -10.13 -4.70 9.93
CA PRO A 74 -9.87 -5.09 11.31
C PRO A 74 -9.10 -6.42 11.37
N ASP A 75 -8.10 -6.53 12.25
CA ASP A 75 -7.21 -7.70 12.32
C ASP A 75 -7.96 -9.03 12.40
N ASN A 76 -9.01 -9.11 13.22
CA ASN A 76 -9.82 -10.34 13.35
C ASN A 76 -10.53 -10.70 12.03
N PHE A 77 -10.99 -9.69 11.28
CA PHE A 77 -11.63 -9.90 9.99
C PHE A 77 -10.59 -10.32 8.95
N ASN A 78 -9.45 -9.64 8.88
CA ASN A 78 -8.36 -10.00 7.97
C ASN A 78 -7.84 -11.43 8.22
N ASN A 79 -7.58 -11.79 9.48
CA ASN A 79 -7.16 -13.14 9.86
C ASN A 79 -8.18 -14.21 9.43
N LYS A 80 -9.49 -13.91 9.50
CA LYS A 80 -10.54 -14.79 8.97
C LYS A 80 -10.39 -14.93 7.45
N LEU A 81 -10.23 -13.83 6.70
CA LEU A 81 -10.07 -13.86 5.24
C LEU A 81 -8.83 -14.67 4.80
N LEU A 82 -7.71 -14.56 5.53
CA LEU A 82 -6.48 -15.30 5.25
C LEU A 82 -6.57 -16.79 5.58
N SER A 83 -7.49 -17.19 6.47
CA SER A 83 -7.68 -18.60 6.82
C SER A 83 -8.25 -19.45 5.67
N TYR A 84 -8.86 -18.80 4.66
CA TYR A 84 -9.43 -19.46 3.50
C TYR A 84 -8.40 -19.62 2.39
N ASN A 85 -8.09 -20.86 2.00
CA ASN A 85 -7.14 -21.15 0.92
C ASN A 85 -7.81 -21.23 -0.46
N ASP A 86 -9.11 -21.52 -0.50
CA ASP A 86 -9.94 -21.62 -1.70
C ASP A 86 -11.06 -20.57 -1.66
N THR A 87 -11.70 -20.34 -2.81
CA THR A 87 -12.85 -19.44 -2.91
C THR A 87 -13.95 -19.86 -1.94
N VAL A 88 -14.43 -18.90 -1.14
CA VAL A 88 -15.63 -19.07 -0.32
C VAL A 88 -16.76 -18.30 -0.96
N GLU A 89 -17.82 -19.01 -1.29
CA GLU A 89 -19.01 -18.47 -1.92
C GLU A 89 -20.10 -18.21 -0.89
N ASN A 90 -20.75 -17.05 -0.95
CA ASN A 90 -21.96 -16.78 -0.19
C ASN A 90 -21.84 -16.99 1.34
N GLU A 91 -20.69 -16.69 1.93
CA GLU A 91 -20.52 -16.65 3.38
C GLU A 91 -21.50 -15.62 3.94
N TYR A 92 -22.46 -16.09 4.73
CA TYR A 92 -23.48 -15.23 5.33
C TYR A 92 -22.94 -14.55 6.58
N ASP A 93 -23.07 -13.24 6.63
CA ASP A 93 -22.69 -12.46 7.80
C ASP A 93 -23.95 -12.02 8.55
N GLU A 94 -24.25 -12.75 9.64
CA GLU A 94 -25.48 -12.62 10.42
C GLU A 94 -25.59 -11.26 11.14
N SER A 95 -24.47 -10.67 11.53
CA SER A 95 -24.42 -9.37 12.22
C SER A 95 -23.25 -8.55 11.69
N PRO A 96 -23.36 -8.03 10.45
CA PRO A 96 -22.24 -7.42 9.77
C PRO A 96 -21.78 -6.17 10.52
N ILE A 97 -20.51 -6.17 10.91
CA ILE A 97 -19.80 -4.96 11.32
C ILE A 97 -19.34 -4.23 10.06
N CYS A 98 -19.16 -2.91 10.14
CA CYS A 98 -18.55 -2.14 9.07
C CYS A 98 -17.25 -2.80 8.59
N THR A 99 -17.10 -2.95 7.27
CA THR A 99 -15.91 -3.56 6.65
C THR A 99 -14.63 -2.80 7.01
N PHE A 100 -14.75 -1.49 7.27
CA PHE A 100 -13.65 -0.60 7.67
C PHE A 100 -13.45 -0.48 9.20
N GLY A 101 -14.10 -1.30 10.02
CA GLY A 101 -13.87 -1.33 11.47
C GLY A 101 -14.76 -0.41 12.31
N ASP A 102 -14.16 0.28 13.29
CA ASP A 102 -14.64 0.89 14.56
C ASP A 102 -15.95 1.71 14.58
N GLN A 103 -16.65 1.77 13.46
CA GLN A 103 -17.88 2.50 13.25
C GLN A 103 -19.13 1.73 13.71
N GLY A 104 -18.95 0.49 14.18
CA GLY A 104 -20.01 -0.34 14.73
C GLY A 104 -20.80 -1.14 13.69
N PRO A 105 -22.06 -1.50 13.99
CA PRO A 105 -22.89 -2.33 13.11
C PRO A 105 -23.12 -1.69 11.74
N CYS A 106 -23.10 -2.48 10.69
CA CYS A 106 -23.41 -2.04 9.35
C CYS A 106 -24.87 -1.60 9.24
N VAL A 107 -25.12 -0.51 8.52
CA VAL A 107 -26.49 -0.01 8.24
C VAL A 107 -27.27 -0.98 7.35
N TYR A 108 -26.57 -1.78 6.55
CA TYR A 108 -27.16 -2.81 5.70
C TYR A 108 -27.14 -4.17 6.40
N LYS A 109 -28.29 -4.84 6.37
CA LYS A 109 -28.47 -6.22 6.85
C LYS A 109 -28.39 -7.19 5.68
N ASP A 110 -28.37 -8.49 5.98
CA ASP A 110 -28.41 -9.57 4.98
C ASP A 110 -27.21 -9.49 4.01
N ARG A 111 -26.00 -9.51 4.57
CA ARG A 111 -24.73 -9.42 3.85
C ARG A 111 -24.23 -10.81 3.48
N TYR A 112 -23.98 -11.02 2.20
CA TYR A 112 -23.26 -12.18 1.68
C TYR A 112 -21.88 -11.75 1.21
N LEU A 113 -20.88 -12.55 1.55
CA LEU A 113 -19.49 -12.36 1.14
C LEU A 113 -19.09 -13.46 0.17
N THR A 114 -18.40 -13.08 -0.90
CA THR A 114 -17.61 -14.01 -1.71
C THR A 114 -16.15 -13.61 -1.55
N ILE A 115 -15.34 -14.55 -1.07
CA ILE A 115 -13.95 -14.32 -0.67
C ILE A 115 -13.09 -15.11 -1.65
N VAL A 116 -12.28 -14.41 -2.44
CA VAL A 116 -11.40 -15.04 -3.42
C VAL A 116 -9.94 -14.79 -3.02
N PRO A 117 -9.21 -15.83 -2.60
CA PRO A 117 -7.76 -15.77 -2.39
C PRO A 117 -7.01 -15.31 -3.65
N ILE A 118 -6.14 -14.30 -3.51
CA ILE A 118 -5.25 -13.86 -4.58
C ILE A 118 -3.92 -14.57 -4.38
N ASN A 119 -3.67 -15.61 -5.17
CA ASN A 119 -2.41 -16.38 -5.13
C ASN A 119 -1.58 -16.07 -6.38
N GLY A 120 -0.31 -15.70 -6.18
CA GLY A 120 0.63 -15.41 -7.26
C GLY A 120 2.02 -15.96 -6.95
N LEU A 121 2.70 -16.51 -7.98
CA LEU A 121 4.01 -17.16 -7.84
C LEU A 121 4.08 -18.27 -6.77
N GLY A 122 2.95 -18.90 -6.44
CA GLY A 122 2.87 -19.96 -5.43
C GLY A 122 2.68 -19.48 -4.00
N GLU A 123 2.52 -18.17 -3.77
CA GLU A 123 2.29 -17.58 -2.45
C GLU A 123 0.97 -16.79 -2.42
N ARG A 124 0.36 -16.71 -1.24
CA ARG A 124 -0.80 -15.84 -0.99
C ARG A 124 -0.33 -14.39 -1.02
N MET A 125 -0.90 -13.59 -1.89
CA MET A 125 -0.54 -12.17 -2.03
C MET A 125 -1.54 -11.23 -1.38
N GLY A 126 -2.80 -11.65 -1.29
CA GLY A 126 -3.87 -10.79 -0.78
C GLY A 126 -5.25 -11.43 -0.90
N THR A 127 -6.29 -10.64 -0.71
CA THR A 127 -7.69 -11.11 -0.80
C THR A 127 -8.50 -10.19 -1.71
N LEU A 128 -9.26 -10.78 -2.63
CA LEU A 128 -10.30 -10.09 -3.36
C LEU A 128 -11.64 -10.41 -2.69
N LEU A 129 -12.24 -9.41 -2.05
CA LEU A 129 -13.48 -9.54 -1.31
C LEU A 129 -14.62 -8.89 -2.07
N PHE A 130 -15.71 -9.63 -2.25
CA PHE A 130 -16.97 -9.14 -2.75
C PHE A 130 -18.01 -9.15 -1.63
N SER A 131 -18.77 -8.07 -1.50
CA SER A 131 -19.92 -8.03 -0.57
C SER A 131 -21.19 -7.54 -1.27
N LYS A 132 -22.25 -8.30 -1.05
CA LYS A 132 -23.58 -8.07 -1.62
C LYS A 132 -24.61 -8.09 -0.50
N TYR A 133 -25.61 -7.22 -0.60
CA TYR A 133 -26.70 -7.16 0.37
C TYR A 133 -28.04 -7.52 -0.30
N GLY A 134 -28.92 -8.16 0.45
CA GLY A 134 -30.28 -8.49 -0.02
C GLY A 134 -30.33 -9.68 -0.98
N GLY A 135 -29.34 -10.57 -0.94
CA GLY A 135 -29.34 -11.80 -1.71
C GLY A 135 -27.96 -12.38 -2.00
N LYS A 136 -27.96 -13.68 -2.30
CA LYS A 136 -26.77 -14.45 -2.68
C LYS A 136 -26.19 -14.04 -4.03
N PHE A 137 -24.91 -14.32 -4.22
CA PHE A 137 -24.26 -14.44 -5.51
C PHE A 137 -24.78 -15.71 -6.22
N ASN A 138 -25.18 -15.57 -7.48
CA ASN A 138 -25.50 -16.71 -8.34
C ASN A 138 -24.23 -17.27 -9.02
N ASP A 139 -24.36 -18.43 -9.67
CA ASP A 139 -23.24 -19.13 -10.30
C ASP A 139 -22.50 -18.25 -11.32
N ASP A 140 -23.23 -17.48 -12.15
CA ASP A 140 -22.64 -16.54 -13.12
C ASP A 140 -21.82 -15.45 -12.41
N GLU A 141 -22.29 -14.92 -11.29
CA GLU A 141 -21.58 -13.92 -10.49
C GLU A 141 -20.34 -14.52 -9.80
N ILE A 142 -20.42 -15.76 -9.31
CA ILE A 142 -19.29 -16.47 -8.70
C ILE A 142 -18.18 -16.71 -9.74
N ILE A 143 -18.54 -17.18 -10.94
CA ILE A 143 -17.58 -17.35 -12.05
C ILE A 143 -16.85 -16.03 -12.34
N LEU A 144 -17.58 -14.93 -12.37
CA LEU A 144 -16.99 -13.61 -12.60
C LEU A 144 -16.10 -13.16 -11.43
N CYS A 145 -16.44 -13.48 -10.18
CA CYS A 145 -15.58 -13.20 -9.03
C CYS A 145 -14.22 -13.90 -9.14
N GLU A 146 -14.21 -15.20 -9.47
CA GLU A 146 -12.96 -15.94 -9.66
C GLU A 146 -12.16 -15.45 -10.86
N TYR A 147 -12.85 -15.18 -11.98
CA TYR A 147 -12.20 -14.61 -13.17
C TYR A 147 -11.57 -13.24 -12.88
N SER A 148 -12.22 -12.43 -12.06
CA SER A 148 -11.69 -11.13 -11.62
C SER A 148 -10.42 -11.29 -10.78
N ALA A 149 -10.33 -12.31 -9.93
CA ALA A 149 -9.12 -12.58 -9.16
C ALA A 149 -7.92 -12.87 -10.07
N ALA A 150 -8.10 -13.63 -11.15
CA ALA A 150 -7.03 -13.87 -12.13
C ALA A 150 -6.51 -12.56 -12.76
N ILE A 151 -7.39 -11.59 -13.03
CA ILE A 151 -7.00 -10.26 -13.54
C ILE A 151 -6.24 -9.48 -12.45
N VAL A 152 -6.76 -9.45 -11.23
CA VAL A 152 -6.17 -8.71 -10.10
C VAL A 152 -4.78 -9.26 -9.73
N VAL A 153 -4.55 -10.58 -9.81
CA VAL A 153 -3.24 -11.21 -9.54
C VAL A 153 -2.14 -10.55 -10.37
N MET A 154 -2.39 -10.27 -11.66
CA MET A 154 -1.37 -9.69 -12.53
C MET A 154 -0.99 -8.26 -12.13
N GLU A 155 -1.98 -7.44 -11.78
CA GLU A 155 -1.72 -6.08 -11.29
C GLU A 155 -1.04 -6.09 -9.92
N LEU A 156 -1.40 -7.02 -9.04
CA LEU A 156 -0.74 -7.17 -7.75
C LEU A 156 0.72 -7.62 -7.88
N LEU A 157 1.03 -8.51 -8.83
CA LEU A 157 2.41 -8.90 -9.13
C LEU A 157 3.24 -7.72 -9.63
N ARG A 158 2.68 -6.88 -10.51
CA ARG A 158 3.35 -5.65 -10.97
C ARG A 158 3.57 -4.67 -9.83
N TYR A 159 2.55 -4.43 -9.02
CA TYR A 159 2.63 -3.57 -7.84
C TYR A 159 3.77 -4.00 -6.90
N VAL A 160 3.81 -5.29 -6.53
CA VAL A 160 4.88 -5.84 -5.67
C VAL A 160 6.24 -5.71 -6.35
N GLN A 161 6.34 -5.94 -7.66
CA GLN A 161 7.61 -5.80 -8.39
C GLN A 161 8.10 -4.34 -8.40
N ASP A 162 7.22 -3.37 -8.59
CA ASP A 162 7.59 -1.97 -8.62
C ASP A 162 7.97 -1.44 -7.22
N GLN A 163 7.27 -1.89 -6.17
CA GLN A 163 7.68 -1.63 -4.78
C GLN A 163 9.06 -2.20 -4.48
N ARG A 164 9.36 -3.43 -4.92
CA ARG A 164 10.69 -4.04 -4.79
C ARG A 164 11.76 -3.23 -5.51
N LYS A 165 11.53 -2.84 -6.77
CA LYS A 165 12.47 -1.99 -7.53
C LYS A 165 12.74 -0.67 -6.83
N LYS A 166 11.71 -0.02 -6.28
CA LYS A 166 11.84 1.23 -5.55
C LYS A 166 12.68 1.04 -4.28
N ASN A 167 12.38 0.01 -3.50
CA ASN A 167 13.16 -0.31 -2.31
C ASN A 167 14.63 -0.63 -2.65
N ASP A 168 14.89 -1.42 -3.70
CA ASP A 168 16.26 -1.70 -4.16
C ASP A 168 17.00 -0.43 -4.60
N ALA A 169 16.30 0.49 -5.26
CA ALA A 169 16.84 1.78 -5.65
C ALA A 169 17.16 2.66 -4.42
N ASP A 170 16.28 2.67 -3.42
CA ASP A 170 16.49 3.40 -2.17
C ASP A 170 17.69 2.83 -1.39
N VAL A 171 17.79 1.50 -1.28
CA VAL A 171 18.96 0.83 -0.66
C VAL A 171 20.25 1.15 -1.44
N ALA A 172 20.21 1.12 -2.77
CA ALA A 172 21.37 1.43 -3.61
C ALA A 172 21.81 2.90 -3.46
N ALA A 173 20.86 3.84 -3.43
CA ALA A 173 21.12 5.26 -3.20
C ALA A 173 21.77 5.48 -1.82
N ALA A 174 21.26 4.83 -0.77
CA ALA A 174 21.83 4.90 0.57
C ALA A 174 23.29 4.38 0.61
N LYS A 175 23.56 3.23 -0.01
CA LYS A 175 24.92 2.66 -0.10
C LYS A 175 25.87 3.57 -0.88
N MET A 176 25.41 4.13 -2.00
CA MET A 176 26.20 5.06 -2.80
C MET A 176 26.49 6.36 -2.03
N ALA A 177 25.51 6.90 -1.30
CA ALA A 177 25.73 8.07 -0.47
C ALA A 177 26.82 7.82 0.58
N LEU A 178 26.77 6.68 1.29
CA LEU A 178 27.78 6.29 2.28
C LEU A 178 29.18 6.14 1.68
N SER A 179 29.31 5.59 0.46
CA SER A 179 30.63 5.39 -0.17
C SER A 179 31.33 6.70 -0.53
N THR A 180 30.58 7.81 -0.64
CA THR A 180 31.15 9.15 -0.87
C THR A 180 31.62 9.84 0.42
N LEU A 181 31.26 9.31 1.59
CA LEU A 181 31.61 9.87 2.89
C LEU A 181 32.96 9.32 3.37
N SER A 182 33.78 10.19 3.92
CA SER A 182 34.95 9.81 4.71
C SER A 182 34.53 9.25 6.07
N TYR A 183 35.45 8.53 6.74
CA TYR A 183 35.18 7.93 8.06
C TYR A 183 34.62 8.94 9.07
N SER A 184 35.19 10.13 9.18
CA SER A 184 34.72 11.19 10.08
C SER A 184 33.36 11.77 9.67
N GLU A 185 33.05 11.80 8.37
CA GLU A 185 31.73 12.22 7.88
C GLU A 185 30.66 11.16 8.19
N VAL A 186 30.98 9.86 8.06
CA VAL A 186 30.07 8.76 8.44
C VAL A 186 29.70 8.85 9.92
N GLU A 187 30.68 9.09 10.80
CA GLU A 187 30.42 9.20 12.23
C GLU A 187 29.56 10.43 12.58
N ALA A 188 29.79 11.56 11.90
CA ALA A 188 28.92 12.74 12.02
C ALA A 188 27.47 12.42 11.60
N VAL A 189 27.28 11.71 10.49
CA VAL A 189 25.95 11.30 10.01
C VAL A 189 25.27 10.36 11.01
N ARG A 190 26.01 9.39 11.58
CA ARG A 190 25.50 8.48 12.61
C ARG A 190 24.93 9.25 13.81
N MET A 191 25.60 10.30 14.25
CA MET A 191 25.12 11.14 15.35
C MET A 191 23.87 11.95 14.95
N ILE A 192 23.86 12.51 13.75
CA ILE A 192 22.73 13.28 13.23
C ILE A 192 21.46 12.41 13.14
N PHE A 193 21.58 11.20 12.57
CA PHE A 193 20.44 10.28 12.40
C PHE A 193 19.98 9.66 13.73
N LYS A 194 20.78 9.74 14.79
CA LYS A 194 20.33 9.41 16.16
C LYS A 194 19.48 10.52 16.78
N GLU A 195 19.74 11.79 16.44
CA GLU A 195 18.99 12.94 16.97
C GLU A 195 17.70 13.22 16.18
N VAL A 196 17.71 12.98 14.87
CA VAL A 196 16.58 13.23 13.97
C VAL A 196 15.97 11.90 13.55
N LYS A 197 14.66 11.68 13.73
CA LYS A 197 13.95 10.47 13.25
C LYS A 197 13.50 10.59 11.80
N ASP A 198 12.55 11.48 11.53
CA ASP A 198 12.01 11.74 10.19
C ASP A 198 12.40 13.14 9.72
N GLU A 199 12.23 14.12 10.59
CA GLU A 199 12.64 15.51 10.37
C GLU A 199 13.02 16.19 11.69
N GLY A 200 13.87 17.21 11.62
CA GLY A 200 14.36 17.88 12.82
C GLY A 200 15.40 18.96 12.57
N LEU A 201 15.75 19.68 13.64
CA LEU A 201 16.74 20.74 13.62
C LEU A 201 18.09 20.22 14.10
N VAL A 202 19.12 20.39 13.28
CA VAL A 202 20.49 20.01 13.61
C VAL A 202 21.38 21.24 13.74
N VAL A 203 22.10 21.30 14.86
CA VAL A 203 23.10 22.35 15.11
C VAL A 203 24.49 21.76 14.86
N ALA A 204 25.08 22.07 13.71
CA ALA A 204 26.36 21.49 13.27
C ALA A 204 27.50 21.68 14.27
N SER A 205 27.50 22.78 15.04
CA SER A 205 28.50 23.00 16.09
C SER A 205 28.38 22.04 17.27
N LYS A 206 27.17 21.61 17.60
CA LYS A 206 26.91 20.64 18.68
C LYS A 206 27.48 19.27 18.27
N ILE A 207 27.06 18.77 17.10
CA ILE A 207 27.56 17.50 16.54
C ILE A 207 29.10 17.51 16.40
N ALA A 208 29.68 18.59 15.88
CA ALA A 208 31.13 18.70 15.72
C ALA A 208 31.87 18.62 17.06
N THR A 209 31.31 19.20 18.12
CA THR A 209 31.92 19.17 19.47
C THR A 209 31.85 17.77 20.08
N GLU A 210 30.68 17.12 19.98
CA GLU A 210 30.50 15.77 20.52
C GLU A 210 31.32 14.72 19.77
N ALA A 211 31.43 14.84 18.45
CA ALA A 211 32.24 13.97 17.59
C ALA A 211 33.74 14.31 17.60
N GLN A 212 34.17 15.40 18.26
CA GLN A 212 35.55 15.91 18.25
C GLN A 212 36.11 16.15 16.83
N ILE A 213 35.29 16.70 15.93
CA ILE A 213 35.65 17.02 14.54
C ILE A 213 35.41 18.52 14.24
N THR A 214 35.77 18.97 13.05
CA THR A 214 35.48 20.34 12.62
C THR A 214 34.05 20.48 12.08
N ARG A 215 33.47 21.67 12.22
CA ARG A 215 32.13 21.99 11.68
C ARG A 215 32.04 21.78 10.16
N SER A 216 33.14 21.94 9.43
CA SER A 216 33.18 21.72 7.99
C SER A 216 32.98 20.25 7.61
N VAL A 217 33.42 19.29 8.44
CA VAL A 217 33.15 17.86 8.23
C VAL A 217 31.64 17.59 8.29
N VAL A 218 30.96 18.13 9.30
CA VAL A 218 29.49 18.01 9.44
C VAL A 218 28.77 18.64 8.25
N SER A 219 29.16 19.85 7.85
CA SER A 219 28.55 20.53 6.71
C SER A 219 28.77 19.82 5.37
N ASN A 220 29.94 19.21 5.18
CA ASN A 220 30.26 18.46 3.97
C ASN A 220 29.47 17.15 3.91
N ALA A 221 29.34 16.45 5.03
CA ALA A 221 28.52 15.24 5.12
C ALA A 221 27.07 15.52 4.73
N LEU A 222 26.47 16.59 5.29
CA LEU A 222 25.11 17.01 4.96
C LEU A 222 24.95 17.35 3.46
N ARG A 223 25.91 18.08 2.88
CA ARG A 223 25.89 18.43 1.45
C ARG A 223 25.96 17.19 0.55
N LYS A 224 26.77 16.19 0.91
CA LYS A 224 26.89 14.93 0.16
C LYS A 224 25.61 14.11 0.23
N LEU A 225 24.97 14.02 1.40
CA LEU A 225 23.68 13.34 1.56
C LEU A 225 22.55 14.03 0.79
N GLU A 226 22.51 15.36 0.82
CA GLU A 226 21.54 16.14 0.04
C GLU A 226 21.75 15.96 -1.47
N SER A 227 23.00 15.97 -1.94
CA SER A 227 23.34 15.73 -3.35
C SER A 227 22.96 14.31 -3.82
N ALA A 228 22.95 13.34 -2.89
CA ALA A 228 22.53 11.97 -3.16
C ALA A 228 21.01 11.75 -3.00
N GLY A 229 20.24 12.79 -2.68
CA GLY A 229 18.79 12.71 -2.48
C GLY A 229 18.36 11.95 -1.22
N ILE A 230 19.27 11.77 -0.25
CA ILE A 230 18.97 11.05 1.00
C ILE A 230 18.27 11.96 2.01
N ILE A 231 18.60 13.25 1.99
CA ILE A 231 18.01 14.27 2.86
C ILE A 231 17.67 15.52 2.06
N GLU A 232 16.75 16.32 2.59
CA GLU A 232 16.53 17.69 2.19
C GLU A 232 16.97 18.62 3.33
N THR A 233 17.71 19.69 3.02
CA THR A 233 18.17 20.64 4.03
C THR A 233 17.64 22.04 3.81
N ARG A 234 17.38 22.75 4.92
CA ARG A 234 17.02 24.17 4.93
C ARG A 234 17.77 24.90 6.02
N SER A 235 18.67 25.81 5.64
CA SER A 235 19.42 26.63 6.60
C SER A 235 18.51 27.61 7.32
N LEU A 236 18.63 27.68 8.65
CA LEU A 236 18.00 28.68 9.51
C LEU A 236 19.04 29.66 10.11
N GLY A 237 20.20 29.78 9.45
CA GLY A 237 21.32 30.59 9.92
C GLY A 237 21.87 30.09 11.26
N MET A 238 21.97 30.99 12.25
CA MET A 238 22.54 30.67 13.56
C MET A 238 21.72 29.66 14.38
N LYS A 239 20.45 29.45 14.04
CA LYS A 239 19.58 28.48 14.74
C LYS A 239 19.90 27.03 14.37
N GLY A 240 20.60 26.79 13.26
CA GLY A 240 20.92 25.46 12.77
C GLY A 240 20.37 25.21 11.37
N THR A 241 20.33 23.94 10.99
CA THR A 241 19.81 23.47 9.70
C THR A 241 18.66 22.52 9.95
N TYR A 242 17.50 22.80 9.37
CA TYR A 242 16.39 21.86 9.35
C TYR A 242 16.70 20.78 8.33
N ILE A 243 16.47 19.53 8.70
CA ILE A 243 16.73 18.36 7.87
C ILE A 243 15.46 17.52 7.83
N LYS A 244 15.10 17.07 6.64
CA LYS A 244 14.09 16.04 6.41
C LYS A 244 14.75 14.83 5.75
N ILE A 245 14.53 13.64 6.30
CA ILE A 245 15.05 12.39 5.75
C ILE A 245 14.11 11.94 4.63
N LEU A 246 14.65 11.75 3.43
CA LEU A 246 13.91 11.29 2.25
C LEU A 246 14.04 9.77 2.06
N ASN A 247 15.15 9.19 2.52
CA ASN A 247 15.44 7.77 2.40
C ASN A 247 15.86 7.19 3.76
N GLN A 248 14.99 6.35 4.34
CA GLN A 248 15.20 5.74 5.65
C GLN A 248 16.18 4.56 5.62
N GLU A 249 16.46 3.98 4.45
CA GLU A 249 17.38 2.84 4.30
C GLU A 249 18.82 3.18 4.73
N LEU A 250 19.18 4.48 4.75
CA LEU A 250 20.47 4.91 5.28
C LEU A 250 20.70 4.45 6.73
N ARG A 251 19.65 4.41 7.57
CA ARG A 251 19.76 3.95 8.98
C ARG A 251 20.19 2.50 9.06
N SER A 252 19.52 1.66 8.28
CA SER A 252 19.84 0.23 8.16
C SER A 252 21.30 0.04 7.74
N GLN A 253 21.77 0.82 6.76
CA GLN A 253 23.18 0.76 6.33
C GLN A 253 24.17 1.27 7.39
N LEU A 254 23.75 2.16 8.29
CA LEU A 254 24.56 2.66 9.40
C LEU A 254 24.51 1.76 10.64
N ASN A 255 23.67 0.73 10.65
CA ASN A 255 23.37 -0.12 11.81
C ASN A 255 22.84 0.68 13.02
N ILE A 256 21.88 1.58 12.80
CA ILE A 256 21.23 2.41 13.83
C ILE A 256 19.71 2.46 13.69
#